data_AF-A0A2E7CU02-F1
#
_entry.id   AF-A0A2E7CU02-F1
#
_cell.length_a   1.000
_cell.length_b   1.000
_cell.length_c   1.000
_cell.angle_alpha   90.00
_cell.angle_beta   90.00
_cell.angle_gamma   90.00
#
_symmetry.space_group_name_H-M   'P 1'
#
loop_
_entity.id
_entity.type
_entity.pdbx_description
1 polymer ?
#
loop_
_entity_poly.entity_id
_entity_poly.type
_entity_poly.pdbx_seq_one_letter_code
_entity_poly.pdbx_strand_id
1 'polypeptide(L)'
;MKTTKITFILIALFAITFSCKKKKTAPTLTLNGESSITICLGDVFTDPGAMSIDAYDEDISSLIEVVSNVNSDSLGAYTIEYTSTDENDNVSVLTRNVLVQMCVSSIIGDYTVSHDCTILGQNIIGENQSISSGATENDFNIDNFNTFINQVPATINGINVTIPTNVFTIGSGLLSADVTIDGTGTINDLGTEIIVEYNYDAGLLGSGTCTAVYTK
;
A
#
# COMPACT_ATOMS: atom_id res chain seq x y z
N MET A 1 -97.75 -10.07 -25.87
CA MET A 1 -96.80 -10.27 -26.98
C MET A 1 -96.05 -8.97 -27.24
N LYS A 2 -94.73 -8.99 -27.01
CA LYS A 2 -93.65 -8.05 -27.42
C LYS A 2 -92.73 -7.74 -26.24
N THR A 3 -91.80 -8.67 -26.04
CA THR A 3 -90.58 -8.56 -25.25
C THR A 3 -89.62 -7.61 -25.98
N THR A 4 -89.38 -6.43 -25.42
CA THR A 4 -88.37 -5.49 -25.90
C THR A 4 -87.00 -5.97 -25.43
N LYS A 5 -86.17 -6.39 -26.38
CA LYS A 5 -84.78 -6.78 -26.14
C LYS A 5 -83.97 -5.56 -25.73
N ILE A 6 -83.52 -5.52 -24.48
CA ILE A 6 -82.48 -4.60 -24.02
C ILE A 6 -81.15 -5.18 -24.48
N THR A 7 -80.59 -4.62 -25.56
CA THR A 7 -79.24 -4.95 -26.01
C THR A 7 -78.25 -4.28 -25.07
N PHE A 8 -77.69 -5.05 -24.14
CA PHE A 8 -76.50 -4.65 -23.38
C PHE A 8 -75.32 -4.60 -24.36
N ILE A 9 -74.88 -3.39 -24.71
CA ILE A 9 -73.56 -3.20 -25.32
C ILE A 9 -72.55 -3.46 -24.20
N LEU A 10 -71.95 -4.64 -24.25
CA LEU A 10 -70.81 -5.01 -23.43
C LEU A 10 -69.63 -4.14 -23.90
N ILE A 11 -69.40 -3.00 -23.25
CA ILE A 11 -68.12 -2.30 -23.35
C ILE A 11 -67.13 -3.21 -22.66
N ALA A 12 -66.44 -4.05 -23.44
CA ALA A 12 -65.22 -4.69 -23.00
C ALA A 12 -64.21 -3.56 -22.78
N LEU A 13 -64.19 -3.03 -21.55
CA LEU A 13 -63.09 -2.21 -21.07
C LEU A 13 -61.90 -3.17 -20.97
N PHE A 14 -61.20 -3.33 -22.10
CA PHE A 14 -59.94 -4.01 -22.15
C PHE A 14 -58.99 -3.15 -21.32
N ALA A 15 -58.85 -3.49 -20.04
CA ALA A 15 -57.73 -3.02 -19.26
C ALA A 15 -56.50 -3.56 -19.98
N ILE A 16 -55.92 -2.75 -20.86
CA ILE A 16 -54.56 -2.94 -21.31
C ILE A 16 -53.75 -2.76 -20.03
N THR A 17 -53.55 -3.84 -19.29
CA THR A 17 -52.49 -3.90 -18.31
C THR A 17 -51.25 -3.74 -19.16
N PHE A 18 -50.74 -2.52 -19.26
CA PHE A 18 -49.39 -2.25 -19.70
C PHE A 18 -48.51 -3.04 -18.74
N SER A 19 -48.23 -4.29 -19.10
CA SER A 19 -47.15 -5.05 -18.48
C SER A 19 -45.90 -4.34 -18.96
N CYS A 20 -45.48 -3.30 -18.24
CA CYS A 20 -44.17 -2.72 -18.38
C CYS A 20 -43.21 -3.87 -18.14
N LYS A 21 -42.65 -4.42 -19.21
CA LYS A 21 -41.74 -5.55 -19.14
C LYS A 21 -40.47 -5.02 -18.47
N LYS A 22 -40.31 -5.32 -17.18
CA LYS A 22 -39.13 -4.96 -16.37
C LYS A 22 -37.87 -5.23 -17.20
N LYS A 23 -37.08 -4.19 -17.48
CA LYS A 23 -35.82 -4.36 -18.19
C LYS A 23 -34.87 -5.11 -17.26
N LYS A 24 -34.26 -6.19 -17.77
CA LYS A 24 -33.34 -7.05 -17.00
C LYS A 24 -31.90 -6.77 -17.41
N THR A 25 -31.49 -5.51 -17.35
CA THR A 25 -30.15 -5.08 -17.74
C THR A 25 -29.57 -4.36 -16.55
N ALA A 26 -28.54 -4.94 -15.94
CA ALA A 26 -27.85 -4.33 -14.83
C ALA A 26 -27.21 -2.99 -15.24
N PRO A 27 -27.06 -2.05 -14.30
CA PRO A 27 -26.39 -0.80 -14.58
C PRO A 27 -24.90 -1.05 -14.86
N THR A 28 -24.32 -0.22 -15.71
CA THR A 28 -22.89 -0.22 -16.00
C THR A 28 -22.17 0.53 -14.88
N LEU A 29 -21.36 -0.19 -14.11
CA LEU A 29 -20.54 0.35 -13.02
C LEU A 29 -19.10 0.54 -13.50
N THR A 30 -18.51 1.70 -13.27
CA THR A 30 -17.16 2.06 -13.71
C THR A 30 -16.39 2.72 -12.57
N LEU A 31 -15.17 2.27 -12.29
CA LEU A 31 -14.33 2.90 -11.28
C LEU A 31 -13.86 4.29 -11.73
N ASN A 32 -13.82 5.24 -10.80
CA ASN A 32 -13.11 6.49 -11.02
C ASN A 32 -11.62 6.25 -10.73
N GLY A 33 -10.74 6.31 -11.73
CA GLY A 33 -9.33 6.01 -11.54
C GLY A 33 -9.04 4.50 -11.44
N GLU A 34 -7.88 4.15 -10.89
CA GLU A 34 -7.33 2.80 -11.00
C GLU A 34 -8.13 1.74 -10.22
N SER A 35 -8.10 0.50 -10.73
CA SER A 35 -8.65 -0.68 -10.06
C SER A 35 -7.73 -1.25 -8.98
N SER A 36 -6.45 -0.87 -9.01
CA SER A 36 -5.45 -1.20 -8.00
C SER A 36 -4.72 0.05 -7.58
N ILE A 37 -4.72 0.35 -6.28
CA ILE A 37 -4.03 1.50 -5.69
C ILE A 37 -3.04 0.97 -4.66
N THR A 38 -1.82 1.47 -4.69
CA THR A 38 -0.81 1.19 -3.66
C THR A 38 -0.57 2.45 -2.85
N ILE A 39 -0.56 2.33 -1.52
CA ILE A 39 -0.25 3.41 -0.57
C ILE A 39 0.79 2.94 0.45
N CYS A 40 1.50 3.88 1.06
CA CYS A 40 2.46 3.57 2.10
C CYS A 40 1.76 3.41 3.46
N LEU A 41 2.35 2.59 4.35
CA LEU A 41 1.90 2.44 5.73
C LEU A 41 1.83 3.82 6.41
N GLY A 42 0.65 4.14 6.95
CA GLY A 42 0.34 5.41 7.62
C GLY A 42 -0.14 6.55 6.70
N ASP A 43 -0.17 6.35 5.37
CA ASP A 43 -0.70 7.35 4.45
C ASP A 43 -2.21 7.53 4.62
N VAL A 44 -2.70 8.74 4.32
CA VAL A 44 -4.14 8.99 4.23
C VAL A 44 -4.68 8.43 2.92
N PHE A 45 -5.64 7.51 2.99
CA PHE A 45 -6.36 6.99 1.82
C PHE A 45 -7.71 7.68 1.64
N THR A 46 -7.99 8.19 0.45
CA THR A 46 -9.31 8.66 0.03
C THR A 46 -9.76 7.87 -1.18
N ASP A 47 -10.90 7.19 -1.08
CA ASP A 47 -11.44 6.41 -2.18
C ASP A 47 -11.88 7.31 -3.34
N PRO A 48 -11.34 7.14 -4.57
CA PRO A 48 -11.83 7.85 -5.75
C PRO A 48 -13.30 7.57 -6.12
N GLY A 49 -13.87 6.48 -5.60
CA GLY A 49 -15.25 6.07 -5.86
C GLY A 49 -15.45 5.43 -7.24
N ALA A 50 -16.71 5.40 -7.67
CA ALA A 50 -17.17 4.82 -8.93
C ALA A 50 -18.36 5.63 -9.48
N MET A 51 -18.69 5.43 -10.76
CA MET A 51 -19.90 5.93 -11.42
C MET A 51 -20.77 4.78 -11.89
N SER A 52 -22.08 4.99 -11.93
CA SER A 52 -23.04 4.01 -12.42
C SER A 52 -24.04 4.63 -13.38
N ILE A 53 -24.13 4.07 -14.59
CA ILE A 53 -25.11 4.44 -15.60
C ILE A 53 -26.08 3.29 -15.80
N ASP A 54 -27.37 3.54 -15.69
CA ASP A 54 -28.39 2.52 -15.88
C ASP A 54 -28.58 2.17 -17.36
N ALA A 55 -29.51 1.26 -17.64
CA ALA A 55 -29.73 0.83 -19.01
C ALA A 55 -30.50 1.84 -19.88
N TYR A 56 -30.98 2.95 -19.32
CA TYR A 56 -31.66 4.06 -20.00
C TYR A 56 -30.76 5.29 -20.14
N ASP A 57 -29.46 5.13 -19.90
CA ASP A 57 -28.44 6.18 -19.93
C ASP A 57 -28.62 7.23 -18.80
N GLU A 58 -29.28 6.88 -17.70
CA GLU A 58 -29.40 7.72 -16.50
C GLU A 58 -28.23 7.49 -15.53
N ASP A 59 -27.72 8.57 -14.95
CA ASP A 59 -26.69 8.52 -13.91
C ASP A 59 -27.33 8.19 -12.55
N ILE A 60 -27.06 6.97 -12.09
CA ILE A 60 -27.50 6.46 -10.80
C ILE A 60 -26.34 6.31 -9.80
N SER A 61 -25.24 7.03 -10.00
CA SER A 61 -24.03 6.94 -9.14
C SER A 61 -24.31 7.23 -7.67
N SER A 62 -25.35 8.02 -7.37
CA SER A 62 -25.80 8.30 -5.99
C SER A 62 -26.41 7.10 -5.27
N LEU A 63 -26.75 6.03 -6.00
CA LEU A 63 -27.29 4.77 -5.47
C LEU A 63 -26.22 3.69 -5.26
N ILE A 64 -24.94 4.01 -5.52
CA ILE A 64 -23.85 3.06 -5.29
C ILE A 64 -23.67 2.86 -3.78
N GLU A 65 -23.82 1.62 -3.34
CA GLU A 65 -23.44 1.17 -2.00
C GLU A 65 -21.95 0.82 -1.99
N VAL A 66 -21.21 1.34 -1.01
CA VAL A 66 -19.77 1.13 -0.87
C VAL A 66 -19.49 0.38 0.43
N VAL A 67 -18.85 -0.79 0.33
CA VAL A 67 -18.34 -1.54 1.46
C VAL A 67 -16.81 -1.49 1.43
N SER A 68 -16.21 -0.88 2.45
CA SER A 68 -14.75 -0.73 2.56
C SER A 68 -14.29 -1.01 3.99
N ASN A 69 -13.17 -1.73 4.11
CA ASN A 69 -12.47 -1.99 5.37
C ASN A 69 -10.98 -1.58 5.29
N VAL A 70 -10.63 -0.70 4.34
CA VAL A 70 -9.24 -0.27 4.14
C VAL A 70 -8.70 0.34 5.43
N ASN A 71 -7.62 -0.23 5.95
CA ASN A 71 -6.89 0.27 7.11
C ASN A 71 -5.46 0.62 6.70
N SER A 72 -5.16 1.91 6.54
CA SER A 72 -3.83 2.36 6.12
C SER A 72 -2.77 2.26 7.22
N ASP A 73 -3.16 2.00 8.47
CA ASP A 73 -2.25 1.78 9.60
C ASP A 73 -1.78 0.33 9.72
N SER A 74 -2.17 -0.55 8.80
CA SER A 74 -1.77 -1.96 8.78
C SER A 74 -1.42 -2.41 7.37
N LEU A 75 -0.24 -3.02 7.23
CA LEU A 75 0.17 -3.66 5.97
C LEU A 75 -0.87 -4.69 5.52
N GLY A 76 -1.13 -4.76 4.23
CA GLY A 76 -2.05 -5.75 3.67
C GLY A 76 -2.73 -5.30 2.39
N ALA A 77 -3.39 -6.27 1.76
CA ALA A 77 -4.29 -6.03 0.64
C ALA A 77 -5.73 -5.92 1.16
N TYR A 78 -6.41 -4.85 0.78
CA TYR A 78 -7.79 -4.55 1.11
C TYR A 78 -8.63 -4.48 -0.16
N THR A 79 -9.92 -4.75 -0.03
CA THR A 79 -10.86 -4.70 -1.15
C THR A 79 -12.01 -3.78 -0.79
N ILE A 80 -12.30 -2.85 -1.70
CA ILE A 80 -13.51 -2.03 -1.68
C ILE A 80 -14.49 -2.65 -2.67
N GLU A 81 -15.71 -2.91 -2.23
CA GLU A 81 -16.79 -3.40 -3.08
C GLU A 81 -17.80 -2.29 -3.32
N TYR A 82 -18.12 -2.05 -4.60
CA TYR A 82 -19.15 -1.14 -5.07
C TYR A 82 -20.30 -1.98 -5.60
N THR A 83 -21.51 -1.73 -5.09
CA THR A 83 -22.72 -2.38 -5.56
C THR A 83 -23.68 -1.32 -6.06
N SER A 84 -24.15 -1.44 -7.30
CA SER A 84 -25.18 -0.58 -7.87
C SER A 84 -26.42 -1.41 -8.19
N THR A 85 -27.57 -0.94 -7.71
CA THR A 85 -28.88 -1.58 -7.94
C THR A 85 -29.81 -0.57 -8.58
N ASP A 86 -30.35 -0.90 -9.77
CA ASP A 86 -31.31 -0.04 -10.45
C ASP A 86 -32.73 -0.17 -9.85
N GLU A 87 -33.66 0.70 -10.25
CA GLU A 87 -35.08 0.65 -9.80
C GLU A 87 -35.78 -0.67 -10.19
N ASN A 88 -35.16 -1.42 -11.10
CA ASN A 88 -35.62 -2.72 -11.55
C ASN A 88 -34.90 -3.88 -10.83
N ASP A 89 -34.28 -3.65 -9.67
CA ASP A 89 -33.53 -4.62 -8.86
C ASP A 89 -32.43 -5.37 -9.65
N ASN A 90 -31.95 -4.82 -10.76
CA ASN A 90 -30.78 -5.37 -11.45
C ASN A 90 -29.52 -4.85 -10.76
N VAL A 91 -28.59 -5.75 -10.48
CA VAL A 91 -27.41 -5.46 -9.67
C VAL A 91 -26.14 -5.59 -10.51
N SER A 92 -25.21 -4.65 -10.35
CA SER A 92 -23.82 -4.80 -10.77
C SER A 92 -22.88 -4.59 -9.58
N VAL A 93 -21.78 -5.35 -9.58
CA VAL A 93 -20.76 -5.31 -8.54
C VAL A 93 -19.40 -5.09 -9.18
N LEU A 94 -18.59 -4.23 -8.60
CA LEU A 94 -17.24 -3.92 -9.02
C LEU A 94 -16.34 -3.76 -7.79
N THR A 95 -15.06 -4.07 -7.91
CA THR A 95 -14.13 -4.03 -6.79
C THR A 95 -12.88 -3.21 -7.09
N ARG A 96 -12.34 -2.54 -6.08
CA ARG A 96 -11.02 -1.90 -6.09
C ARG A 96 -10.11 -2.57 -5.06
N ASN A 97 -8.88 -2.86 -5.47
CA ASN A 97 -7.84 -3.37 -4.58
C ASN A 97 -6.98 -2.22 -4.06
N VAL A 98 -6.72 -2.20 -2.76
CA VAL A 98 -5.81 -1.25 -2.12
C VAL A 98 -4.71 -2.03 -1.42
N LEU A 99 -3.46 -1.84 -1.85
CA LEU A 99 -2.28 -2.43 -1.21
C LEU A 99 -1.65 -1.40 -0.27
N VAL A 100 -1.65 -1.68 1.03
CA VAL A 100 -0.85 -0.95 2.02
C VAL A 100 0.47 -1.68 2.16
N GLN A 101 1.56 -1.02 1.81
CA GLN A 101 2.91 -1.60 1.86
C GLN A 101 3.88 -0.75 2.66
N MET A 102 4.99 -1.37 3.07
CA MET A 102 6.10 -0.66 3.66
C MET A 102 6.79 0.17 2.57
N CYS A 103 7.00 1.46 2.85
CA CYS A 103 7.75 2.37 2.01
C CYS A 103 8.88 3.01 2.81
N VAL A 104 9.83 3.65 2.13
CA VAL A 104 10.89 4.42 2.81
C VAL A 104 10.28 5.56 3.65
N SER A 105 9.21 6.21 3.18
CA SER A 105 8.48 7.23 3.95
C SER A 105 7.97 6.73 5.30
N SER A 106 7.63 5.44 5.42
CA SER A 106 7.15 4.82 6.65
C SER A 106 8.26 4.66 7.71
N ILE A 107 9.53 4.60 7.29
CA ILE A 107 10.69 4.33 8.15
C ILE A 107 11.66 5.51 8.31
N ILE A 108 11.43 6.65 7.66
CA ILE A 108 12.26 7.85 7.92
C ILE A 108 12.12 8.27 9.40
N GLY A 109 13.22 8.71 9.99
CA GLY A 109 13.26 9.25 11.35
C GLY A 109 14.55 8.94 12.09
N ASP A 110 14.59 9.37 13.35
CA ASP A 110 15.66 9.07 14.28
C ASP A 110 15.40 7.73 14.98
N TYR A 111 16.46 6.98 15.25
CA TYR A 111 16.42 5.67 15.87
C TYR A 111 17.43 5.57 17.00
N THR A 112 17.02 4.91 18.08
CA THR A 112 17.94 4.36 19.06
C THR A 112 18.50 3.05 18.49
N VAL A 113 19.83 2.92 18.43
CA VAL A 113 20.47 1.75 17.80
C VAL A 113 21.32 0.97 18.78
N SER A 114 21.16 -0.35 18.77
CA SER A 114 22.04 -1.29 19.46
C SER A 114 22.78 -2.16 18.45
N HIS A 115 24.10 -2.26 18.62
CA HIS A 115 24.96 -3.17 17.86
C HIS A 115 25.49 -4.26 18.80
N ASP A 116 25.52 -5.51 18.34
CA ASP A 116 26.09 -6.63 19.12
C ASP A 116 27.61 -6.81 18.92
N CYS A 117 28.22 -5.97 18.09
CA CYS A 117 29.62 -6.07 17.67
C CYS A 117 30.36 -4.73 17.83
N THR A 118 31.69 -4.79 17.69
CA THR A 118 32.55 -3.62 17.50
C THR A 118 33.21 -3.70 16.13
N ILE A 119 33.21 -2.61 15.37
CA ILE A 119 34.01 -2.49 14.14
C ILE A 119 35.37 -1.87 14.51
N LEU A 120 36.46 -2.53 14.10
CA LEU A 120 37.83 -2.06 14.37
C LEU A 120 38.14 -1.80 15.85
N GLY A 121 37.51 -2.56 16.76
CA GLY A 121 37.66 -2.41 18.21
C GLY A 121 37.04 -1.14 18.78
N GLN A 122 36.30 -0.37 17.98
CA GLN A 122 35.53 0.79 18.43
C GLN A 122 34.08 0.39 18.69
N ASN A 123 33.55 0.92 19.79
CA ASN A 123 32.16 0.69 20.13
C ASN A 123 31.30 1.52 19.18
N ILE A 124 30.46 0.86 18.39
CA ILE A 124 29.44 1.50 17.54
C ILE A 124 28.20 1.85 18.39
N ILE A 125 28.15 1.31 19.61
CA ILE A 125 27.07 1.50 20.58
C ILE A 125 27.13 2.94 21.10
N GLY A 126 26.20 3.79 20.66
CA GLY A 126 25.97 5.07 21.34
C GLY A 126 25.51 6.26 20.51
N GLU A 127 25.41 6.17 19.18
CA GLU A 127 24.87 7.28 18.39
C GLU A 127 23.44 7.00 17.96
N ASN A 128 22.55 7.96 18.22
CA ASN A 128 21.26 7.98 17.55
C ASN A 128 21.55 8.05 16.04
N GLN A 129 21.12 7.04 15.31
CA GLN A 129 21.22 7.02 13.86
C GLN A 129 19.91 7.49 13.27
N SER A 130 19.95 8.02 12.06
CA SER A 130 18.74 8.41 11.35
C SER A 130 18.61 7.63 10.05
N ILE A 131 17.37 7.37 9.66
CA ILE A 131 17.04 6.86 8.33
C ILE A 131 16.57 8.03 7.48
N SER A 132 17.26 8.27 6.36
CA SER A 132 16.87 9.27 5.36
C SER A 132 16.60 8.64 4.00
N SER A 133 15.88 9.37 3.14
CA SER A 133 15.56 8.92 1.78
C SER A 133 16.80 8.77 0.91
N GLY A 134 16.81 7.75 0.07
CA GLY A 134 17.83 7.50 -0.95
C GLY A 134 17.46 8.08 -2.32
N ALA A 135 18.04 7.50 -3.38
CA ALA A 135 17.89 7.98 -4.75
C ALA A 135 16.54 7.63 -5.38
N THR A 136 15.95 6.49 -5.01
CA THR A 136 14.63 6.04 -5.44
C THR A 136 13.69 5.85 -4.25
N GLU A 137 12.41 5.58 -4.53
CA GLU A 137 11.38 5.35 -3.50
C GLU A 137 11.67 4.15 -2.57
N ASN A 138 12.51 3.22 -3.03
CA ASN A 138 12.90 2.02 -2.29
C ASN A 138 14.31 2.12 -1.71
N ASP A 139 15.04 3.19 -2.00
CA ASP A 139 16.38 3.40 -1.46
C ASP A 139 16.30 4.26 -0.21
N PHE A 140 17.10 3.92 0.78
CA PHE A 140 17.29 4.72 1.99
C PHE A 140 18.74 4.71 2.44
N ASN A 141 19.05 5.61 3.35
CA ASN A 141 20.38 5.78 3.89
C ASN A 141 20.33 5.60 5.40
N ILE A 142 21.23 4.80 5.94
CA ILE A 142 21.51 4.74 7.37
C ILE A 142 22.58 5.80 7.66
N ASP A 143 22.17 6.91 8.24
CA ASP A 143 23.04 8.05 8.55
C ASP A 143 23.66 7.94 9.93
N ASN A 144 24.81 8.58 10.11
CA ASN A 144 25.63 8.54 11.33
C ASN A 144 25.96 7.10 11.75
N PHE A 145 26.23 6.23 10.77
CA PHE A 145 26.44 4.80 11.01
C PHE A 145 27.57 4.55 12.02
N ASN A 146 28.71 5.24 11.87
CA ASN A 146 29.73 5.38 12.91
C ASN A 146 30.66 6.58 12.63
N THR A 147 31.68 6.79 13.47
CA THR A 147 32.62 7.92 13.39
C THR A 147 33.48 7.97 12.12
N PHE A 148 33.57 6.88 11.35
CA PHE A 148 34.36 6.79 10.13
C PHE A 148 33.51 6.59 8.88
N ILE A 149 32.28 6.12 9.03
CA ILE A 149 31.32 5.82 7.97
C ILE A 149 30.07 6.63 8.27
N ASN A 150 29.90 7.74 7.56
CA ASN A 150 28.78 8.65 7.80
C ASN A 150 27.44 8.10 7.30
N GLN A 151 27.44 7.34 6.21
CA GLN A 151 26.21 6.91 5.56
C GLN A 151 26.39 5.53 4.93
N VAL A 152 25.44 4.62 5.18
CA VAL A 152 25.36 3.31 4.54
C VAL A 152 24.08 3.24 3.69
N PRO A 153 24.19 3.25 2.35
CA PRO A 153 23.06 3.04 1.45
C PRO A 153 22.45 1.64 1.59
N ALA A 154 21.13 1.58 1.56
CA ALA A 154 20.34 0.36 1.65
C ALA A 154 19.06 0.47 0.81
N THR A 155 18.38 -0.65 0.61
CA THR A 155 17.10 -0.73 -0.11
C THR A 155 16.07 -1.53 0.68
N ILE A 156 14.79 -1.26 0.42
CA ILE A 156 13.67 -2.08 0.90
C ILE A 156 12.94 -2.76 -0.24
N ASN A 157 12.37 -3.93 0.04
CA ASN A 157 11.37 -4.59 -0.80
C ASN A 157 10.29 -5.20 0.11
N GLY A 158 9.19 -4.46 0.28
CA GLY A 158 8.26 -4.69 1.38
C GLY A 158 8.99 -4.51 2.71
N ILE A 159 8.88 -5.49 3.60
CA ILE A 159 9.55 -5.45 4.91
C ILE A 159 11.02 -5.91 4.87
N ASN A 160 11.53 -6.37 3.73
CA ASN A 160 12.89 -6.88 3.63
C ASN A 160 13.86 -5.72 3.36
N VAL A 161 14.93 -5.64 4.15
CA VAL A 161 16.04 -4.69 3.96
C VAL A 161 17.19 -5.40 3.27
N THR A 162 17.85 -4.70 2.33
CA THR A 162 19.11 -5.13 1.73
C THR A 162 20.13 -4.01 1.84
N ILE A 163 21.29 -4.29 2.41
CA ILE A 163 22.48 -3.44 2.32
C ILE A 163 23.35 -4.04 1.22
N PRO A 164 23.40 -3.44 0.01
CA PRO A 164 24.32 -3.90 -1.02
C PRO A 164 25.77 -3.71 -0.56
N THR A 165 26.72 -4.37 -1.22
CA THR A 165 28.14 -4.16 -0.93
C THR A 165 28.53 -2.70 -1.18
N ASN A 166 28.75 -1.98 -0.10
CA ASN A 166 29.26 -0.63 -0.07
C ASN A 166 30.75 -0.67 0.30
N VAL A 167 31.57 0.16 -0.34
CA VAL A 167 33.01 0.27 -0.04
C VAL A 167 33.31 1.67 0.45
N PHE A 168 33.88 1.77 1.65
CA PHE A 168 34.22 3.04 2.30
C PHE A 168 35.72 3.12 2.53
N THR A 169 36.36 4.14 1.95
CA THR A 169 37.76 4.42 2.25
C THR A 169 37.86 5.25 3.53
N ILE A 170 38.45 4.68 4.58
CA ILE A 170 38.72 5.34 5.85
C ILE A 170 40.19 5.75 5.95
N GLY A 171 40.49 6.75 6.79
CA GLY A 171 41.85 7.24 6.99
C GLY A 171 42.32 8.21 5.89
N SER A 172 43.63 8.43 5.81
CA SER A 172 44.21 9.34 4.82
C SER A 172 45.63 8.93 4.40
N GLY A 173 46.00 9.24 3.16
CA GLY A 173 47.34 8.97 2.62
C GLY A 173 47.71 7.49 2.65
N LEU A 174 48.94 7.18 3.08
CA LEU A 174 49.45 5.81 3.13
C LEU A 174 48.79 4.94 4.22
N LEU A 175 47.93 5.53 5.07
CA LEU A 175 47.19 4.86 6.12
C LEU A 175 45.69 4.71 5.78
N SER A 176 45.32 4.85 4.50
CA SER A 176 43.95 4.58 4.08
C SER A 176 43.68 3.08 4.04
N ALA A 177 42.47 2.69 4.45
CA ALA A 177 41.97 1.33 4.31
C ALA A 177 40.55 1.35 3.75
N ASP A 178 40.19 0.35 2.96
CA ASP A 178 38.82 0.16 2.52
C ASP A 178 38.08 -0.75 3.50
N VAL A 179 36.87 -0.36 3.85
CA VAL A 179 35.92 -1.13 4.65
C VAL A 179 34.73 -1.44 3.77
N THR A 180 34.42 -2.72 3.59
CA THR A 180 33.20 -3.14 2.91
C THR A 180 32.10 -3.44 3.91
N ILE A 181 30.86 -3.04 3.60
CA ILE A 181 29.67 -3.38 4.37
C ILE A 181 28.60 -3.91 3.42
N ASP A 182 28.01 -5.05 3.76
CA ASP A 182 26.86 -5.66 3.09
C ASP A 182 26.00 -6.39 4.12
N GLY A 183 24.71 -6.61 3.83
CA GLY A 183 23.83 -7.24 4.79
C GLY A 183 22.39 -7.33 4.34
N THR A 184 21.58 -7.92 5.20
CA THR A 184 20.13 -8.06 5.02
C THR A 184 19.40 -7.84 6.32
N GLY A 185 18.13 -7.51 6.26
CA GLY A 185 17.35 -7.26 7.44
C GLY A 185 15.86 -7.33 7.22
N THR A 186 15.12 -7.03 8.28
CA THR A 186 13.66 -6.96 8.27
C THR A 186 13.17 -5.75 9.02
N ILE A 187 11.98 -5.29 8.65
CA ILE A 187 11.24 -4.21 9.30
C ILE A 187 10.00 -4.84 9.92
N ASN A 188 9.64 -4.45 11.14
CA ASN A 188 8.38 -4.91 11.72
C ASN A 188 7.17 -4.31 10.98
N ASP A 189 5.99 -4.88 11.20
CA ASP A 189 4.76 -4.46 10.48
C ASP A 189 4.31 -3.02 10.79
N LEU A 190 4.91 -2.38 11.80
CA LEU A 190 4.63 -1.01 12.21
C LEU A 190 5.65 0.01 11.68
N GLY A 191 6.75 -0.42 11.05
CA GLY A 191 7.81 0.48 10.61
C GLY A 191 8.59 1.16 11.75
N THR A 192 8.49 0.62 12.97
CA THR A 192 9.12 1.19 14.18
C THR A 192 10.38 0.47 14.60
N GLU A 193 10.62 -0.73 14.06
CA GLU A 193 11.81 -1.52 14.34
C GLU A 193 12.41 -2.04 13.03
N ILE A 194 13.73 -1.91 12.90
CA ILE A 194 14.52 -2.48 11.82
C ILE A 194 15.59 -3.35 12.45
N ILE A 195 15.73 -4.59 11.99
CA ILE A 195 16.80 -5.50 12.41
C ILE A 195 17.64 -5.81 11.18
N VAL A 196 18.93 -5.53 11.24
CA VAL A 196 19.88 -5.77 10.16
C VAL A 196 21.00 -6.67 10.65
N GLU A 197 21.24 -7.76 9.93
CA GLU A 197 22.47 -8.53 10.01
C GLU A 197 23.39 -8.09 8.87
N TYR A 198 24.57 -7.58 9.20
CA TYR A 198 25.53 -7.10 8.22
C TYR A 198 26.94 -7.63 8.49
N ASN A 199 27.70 -7.80 7.41
CA ASN A 199 29.12 -8.10 7.44
C ASN A 199 29.91 -6.80 7.30
N TYR A 200 31.06 -6.75 7.97
CA TYR A 200 32.09 -5.78 7.65
C TYR A 200 33.40 -6.51 7.32
N ASP A 201 34.16 -5.98 6.36
CA ASP A 201 35.50 -6.45 6.05
C ASP A 201 36.43 -5.25 5.83
N ALA A 202 37.43 -5.10 6.71
CA ALA A 202 38.46 -4.08 6.65
C ALA A 202 39.85 -4.69 6.33
N GLY A 203 39.86 -5.86 5.68
CA GLY A 203 41.05 -6.61 5.32
C GLY A 203 41.88 -7.00 6.54
N LEU A 204 43.14 -6.57 6.56
CA LEU A 204 44.07 -6.87 7.66
C LEU A 204 43.68 -6.24 9.00
N LEU A 205 42.79 -5.25 8.98
CA LEU A 205 42.28 -4.60 10.20
C LEU A 205 41.14 -5.41 10.86
N GLY A 206 40.63 -6.44 10.17
CA GLY A 206 39.65 -7.39 10.69
C GLY A 206 38.34 -7.39 9.91
N SER A 207 37.58 -8.45 10.10
CA SER A 207 36.25 -8.66 9.53
C SER A 207 35.33 -9.33 10.55
N GLY A 208 34.03 -9.24 10.34
CA GLY A 208 33.04 -9.84 11.23
C GLY A 208 31.61 -9.64 10.76
N THR A 209 30.69 -10.22 11.53
CA THR A 209 29.25 -10.09 11.33
C THR A 209 28.64 -9.41 12.56
N CYS A 210 27.65 -8.58 12.33
CA CYS A 210 27.02 -7.71 13.31
C CYS A 210 25.51 -7.75 13.15
N THR A 211 24.80 -7.73 14.26
CA THR A 211 23.36 -7.44 14.32
C THR A 211 23.17 -6.02 14.83
N ALA A 212 22.44 -5.22 14.06
CA ALA A 212 21.95 -3.91 14.47
C ALA A 212 20.43 -3.94 14.65
N VAL A 213 19.96 -3.44 15.79
CA VAL A 213 18.54 -3.23 16.07
C VAL A 213 18.30 -1.73 16.18
N TYR A 214 17.46 -1.22 15.29
CA TYR A 214 17.04 0.19 15.22
C TYR A 214 15.62 0.27 15.78
N THR A 215 15.40 1.06 16.83
CA THR A 215 14.08 1.25 17.44
C THR A 215 13.71 2.74 17.45
N LYS A 216 12.53 3.08 16.90
CA LYS A 216 11.93 4.44 16.99
C LYS A 216 11.50 4.78 18.41
#